data_AF-A0A3L6Q350-F1
#
_entry.id   AF-A0A3L6Q350-F1
#
_cell.length_a   1.000
_cell.length_b   1.000
_cell.length_c   1.000
_cell.angle_alpha   90.00
_cell.angle_beta   90.00
_cell.angle_gamma   90.00
#
_symmetry.space_group_name_H-M   'P 1'
#
loop_
_entity.id
_entity.type
_entity.pdbx_description
1 polymer ?
#
loop_
_entity_poly.entity_id
_entity_poly.type
_entity_poly.pdbx_seq_one_letter_code
_entity_poly.pdbx_strand_id
1 'polypeptide(L)'
;MRSPPCWPRRGGDGAEDPARTLLHGVLQCAVGFHHLFDQNHRGAMMELGEGLCKLRKLNLDDDDPFFRFREEVAAVLQFLYCTQKELAACTGELCLTMDGSPSSYQLLGNFAAGQQLYRFEADDTDNGASSIIFSVSDDRTSQEAHHRVKLPTLHATEQNLTDLQCAHQYI
;
A
#
# COMPACT_ATOMS: atom_id res chain seq x y z
N MET A 1 -9.58 -38.47 8.36
CA MET A 1 -10.03 -38.08 7.00
C MET A 1 -8.95 -37.19 6.41
N ARG A 2 -8.31 -37.59 5.30
CA ARG A 2 -7.33 -36.75 4.59
C ARG A 2 -8.04 -36.07 3.43
N SER A 3 -7.88 -34.76 3.30
CA SER A 3 -8.40 -33.98 2.17
C SER A 3 -7.81 -34.50 0.86
N PRO A 4 -8.57 -34.53 -0.25
CA PRO A 4 -8.08 -35.03 -1.53
C PRO A 4 -7.10 -34.03 -2.18
N PRO A 5 -6.15 -34.49 -3.02
CA PRO A 5 -5.21 -33.62 -3.70
C PRO A 5 -5.90 -32.86 -4.85
N CYS A 6 -5.68 -31.54 -4.92
CA CYS A 6 -6.14 -30.68 -6.00
C CYS A 6 -5.35 -31.00 -7.28
N TRP A 7 -6.01 -31.58 -8.28
CA TRP A 7 -5.43 -31.79 -9.61
C TRP A 7 -5.71 -30.58 -10.50
N PRO A 8 -4.73 -30.05 -11.26
CA PRO A 8 -5.00 -28.94 -12.17
C PRO A 8 -5.73 -29.45 -13.42
N ARG A 9 -6.97 -28.97 -13.64
CA ARG A 9 -7.61 -29.07 -14.96
C ARG A 9 -7.11 -27.93 -15.84
N ARG A 10 -6.72 -28.26 -17.07
CA ARG A 10 -6.42 -27.30 -18.14
C ARG A 10 -7.68 -26.54 -18.53
N GLY A 11 -7.59 -25.20 -18.51
CA GLY A 11 -8.32 -24.29 -19.40
C GLY A 11 -9.71 -23.87 -18.94
N GLY A 12 -9.82 -22.63 -18.48
CA GLY A 12 -11.06 -21.86 -18.38
C GLY A 12 -10.76 -20.40 -18.73
N ASP A 13 -11.14 -20.00 -19.94
CA ASP A 13 -10.98 -18.66 -20.50
C ASP A 13 -11.93 -17.66 -19.79
N GLY A 14 -11.39 -16.58 -19.23
CA GLY A 14 -12.19 -15.38 -18.90
C GLY A 14 -11.93 -14.71 -17.54
N ALA A 15 -11.38 -15.40 -16.55
CA ALA A 15 -11.01 -14.81 -15.26
C ALA A 15 -9.49 -14.59 -15.17
N GLU A 16 -9.03 -13.38 -14.82
CA GLU A 16 -7.62 -13.13 -14.54
C GLU A 16 -7.14 -14.14 -13.48
N ASP A 17 -6.13 -14.95 -13.82
CA ASP A 17 -5.49 -15.91 -12.91
C ASP A 17 -5.21 -15.26 -11.54
N PRO A 18 -5.82 -15.77 -10.44
CA PRO A 18 -5.77 -15.12 -9.14
C PRO A 18 -4.35 -15.03 -8.59
N ALA A 19 -3.49 -16.01 -8.89
CA ALA A 19 -2.09 -15.96 -8.50
C ALA A 19 -1.33 -14.90 -9.28
N ARG A 20 -1.59 -14.76 -10.58
CA ARG A 20 -1.03 -13.67 -11.39
C ARG A 20 -1.49 -12.31 -10.88
N THR A 21 -2.77 -12.16 -10.58
CA THR A 21 -3.35 -10.92 -10.05
C THR A 21 -2.74 -10.56 -8.69
N LEU A 22 -2.58 -11.54 -7.80
CA LEU A 22 -1.91 -11.38 -6.52
C LEU A 22 -0.47 -10.91 -6.69
N LEU A 23 0.33 -11.63 -7.49
CA LEU A 23 1.73 -11.30 -7.71
C LEU A 23 1.88 -9.91 -8.34
N HIS A 24 1.04 -9.57 -9.32
CA HIS A 24 1.01 -8.22 -9.89
C HIS A 24 0.65 -7.17 -8.84
N GLY A 25 -0.33 -7.42 -7.97
CA GLY A 25 -0.70 -6.50 -6.89
C GLY A 25 0.47 -6.26 -5.92
N VAL A 26 1.12 -7.33 -5.46
CA VAL A 26 2.27 -7.26 -4.54
C VAL A 26 3.47 -6.54 -5.19
N LEU A 27 3.80 -6.88 -6.44
CA LEU A 27 4.88 -6.22 -7.18
C LEU A 27 4.59 -4.72 -7.38
N GLN A 28 3.36 -4.35 -7.72
CA GLN A 28 2.98 -2.95 -7.85
C GLN A 28 3.13 -2.19 -6.53
N CYS A 29 2.74 -2.81 -5.41
CA CYS A 29 2.97 -2.22 -4.10
C CYS A 29 4.46 -2.00 -3.83
N ALA A 30 5.31 -2.96 -4.17
CA ALA A 30 6.77 -2.83 -4.03
C ALA A 30 7.33 -1.67 -4.88
N VAL A 31 6.86 -1.50 -6.12
CA VAL A 31 7.20 -0.35 -6.97
C VAL A 31 6.73 0.97 -6.33
N GLY A 32 5.54 0.99 -5.74
CA GLY A 32 5.04 2.16 -5.00
C GLY A 32 5.91 2.54 -3.81
N PHE A 33 6.39 1.56 -3.03
CA PHE A 33 7.34 1.81 -1.95
C PHE A 33 8.70 2.30 -2.46
N HIS A 34 9.19 1.77 -3.57
CA HIS A 34 10.41 2.26 -4.21
C HIS A 34 10.29 3.75 -4.58
N HIS A 35 9.18 4.14 -5.20
CA HIS A 35 8.91 5.56 -5.48
C HIS A 35 8.83 6.41 -4.21
N LEU A 36 8.22 5.90 -3.14
CA LEU A 36 8.10 6.65 -1.89
C LEU A 36 9.48 6.99 -1.33
N PHE A 37 10.38 6.00 -1.28
CA PHE A 37 11.73 6.17 -0.74
C PHE A 37 12.66 6.94 -1.69
N ASP A 38 12.36 6.94 -2.99
CA ASP A 38 13.00 7.81 -3.99
C ASP A 38 12.36 9.22 -4.06
N GLN A 39 11.53 9.59 -3.08
CA GLN A 39 10.92 10.92 -2.96
C GLN A 39 9.97 11.29 -4.12
N ASN A 40 9.47 10.28 -4.84
CA ASN A 40 8.44 10.38 -5.85
C ASN A 40 7.07 10.04 -5.24
N HIS A 41 6.53 10.97 -4.45
CA HIS A 41 5.28 10.77 -3.69
C HIS A 41 4.07 10.50 -4.59
N ARG A 42 4.02 11.15 -5.77
CA ARG A 42 2.95 10.94 -6.75
C ARG A 42 3.01 9.53 -7.33
N GLY A 43 4.19 9.10 -7.77
CA GLY A 43 4.40 7.73 -8.23
C GLY A 43 4.03 6.72 -7.15
N ALA A 44 4.45 6.96 -5.91
CA ALA A 44 4.12 6.10 -4.78
C ALA A 44 2.60 5.94 -4.59
N MET A 45 1.85 7.04 -4.49
CA MET A 45 0.40 6.98 -4.31
C MET A 45 -0.31 6.29 -5.48
N MET A 46 0.13 6.53 -6.72
CA MET A 46 -0.44 5.90 -7.92
C MET A 46 -0.22 4.39 -7.93
N GLU A 47 1.02 3.95 -7.74
CA GLU A 47 1.40 2.53 -7.78
C GLU A 47 0.80 1.75 -6.59
N LEU A 48 0.81 2.32 -5.38
CA LEU A 48 0.14 1.72 -4.22
C LEU A 48 -1.38 1.61 -4.43
N GLY A 49 -2.01 2.63 -5.01
CA GLY A 49 -3.42 2.62 -5.37
C GLY A 49 -3.76 1.55 -6.39
N GLU A 50 -2.94 1.38 -7.43
CA GLU A 50 -3.13 0.35 -8.44
C GLU A 50 -2.91 -1.07 -7.87
N GLY A 51 -1.89 -1.25 -7.02
CA GLY A 51 -1.65 -2.50 -6.29
C GLY A 51 -2.84 -2.90 -5.43
N LEU A 52 -3.38 -1.96 -4.64
CA LEU A 52 -4.59 -2.19 -3.85
C LEU A 52 -5.81 -2.51 -4.72
N CYS A 53 -5.98 -1.85 -5.86
CA CYS A 53 -7.07 -2.15 -6.78
C CYS A 53 -7.02 -3.61 -7.24
N LYS A 54 -5.82 -4.12 -7.59
CA LYS A 54 -5.62 -5.53 -7.96
C LYS A 54 -5.90 -6.47 -6.78
N LEU A 55 -5.35 -6.17 -5.60
CA LEU A 55 -5.55 -7.01 -4.40
C LEU A 55 -7.02 -7.06 -3.95
N ARG A 56 -7.80 -6.00 -4.14
CA ARG A 56 -9.25 -5.98 -3.84
C ARG A 56 -10.09 -6.85 -4.77
N LYS A 57 -9.60 -7.22 -5.95
CA LYS A 57 -10.28 -8.16 -6.85
C LYS A 57 -10.22 -9.60 -6.33
N LEU A 58 -9.30 -9.88 -5.42
CA LEU A 58 -9.16 -11.17 -4.78
C LEU A 58 -10.14 -11.20 -3.60
N ASN A 59 -11.07 -12.16 -3.60
CA ASN A 59 -12.03 -12.36 -2.52
C ASN A 59 -11.32 -13.07 -1.37
N LEU A 60 -10.45 -12.33 -0.66
CA LEU A 60 -9.63 -12.83 0.43
C LEU A 60 -10.41 -12.78 1.75
N ASP A 61 -10.29 -13.84 2.55
CA ASP A 61 -10.84 -13.90 3.90
C ASP A 61 -10.02 -13.04 4.87
N ASP A 62 -10.64 -12.55 5.94
CA ASP A 62 -10.01 -11.64 6.92
C ASP A 62 -8.78 -12.27 7.63
N ASP A 63 -8.73 -13.60 7.71
CA ASP A 63 -7.62 -14.36 8.29
C ASP A 63 -6.48 -14.65 7.30
N ASP A 64 -6.67 -14.34 6.01
CA ASP A 64 -5.68 -14.58 4.96
C ASP A 64 -4.50 -13.58 5.06
N PRO A 65 -3.24 -14.04 4.94
CA PRO A 65 -2.08 -13.15 5.02
C PRO A 65 -2.06 -12.07 3.92
N PHE A 66 -2.61 -12.34 2.74
CA PHE A 66 -2.74 -11.36 1.66
C PHE A 66 -3.80 -10.31 1.98
N PHE A 67 -4.87 -10.66 2.72
CA PHE A 67 -5.85 -9.69 3.21
C PHE A 67 -5.19 -8.72 4.19
N ARG A 68 -4.47 -9.25 5.20
CA ARG A 68 -3.77 -8.43 6.19
C ARG A 68 -2.75 -7.50 5.54
N PHE A 69 -1.95 -8.02 4.61
CA PHE A 69 -1.03 -7.21 3.83
C PHE A 69 -1.74 -6.09 3.04
N ARG A 70 -2.88 -6.39 2.40
CA ARG A 70 -3.69 -5.40 1.67
C ARG A 70 -4.17 -4.27 2.59
N GLU A 71 -4.65 -4.60 3.79
CA GLU A 71 -5.11 -3.59 4.75
C GLU A 71 -3.96 -2.73 5.28
N GLU A 72 -2.79 -3.32 5.51
CA GLU A 72 -1.58 -2.57 5.88
C GLU A 72 -1.15 -1.60 4.75
N VAL A 73 -1.17 -2.04 3.49
CA VAL A 73 -0.91 -1.16 2.33
C VAL A 73 -1.95 -0.05 2.23
N ALA A 74 -3.23 -0.35 2.49
CA ALA A 74 -4.30 0.64 2.50
C ALA A 74 -4.08 1.71 3.58
N ALA A 75 -3.63 1.29 4.77
CA ALA A 75 -3.25 2.21 5.85
C ALA A 75 -2.09 3.13 5.44
N VAL A 76 -1.07 2.60 4.75
CA VAL A 76 0.01 3.44 4.21
C VAL A 76 -0.50 4.43 3.17
N LEU A 77 -1.31 3.99 2.20
CA LEU A 77 -1.83 4.90 1.17
C LEU A 77 -2.68 6.02 1.80
N GLN A 78 -3.51 5.67 2.78
CA GLN A 78 -4.30 6.64 3.53
C GLN A 78 -3.41 7.61 4.32
N PHE A 79 -2.36 7.11 4.95
CA PHE A 79 -1.36 7.92 5.64
C PHE A 79 -0.72 8.94 4.70
N LEU A 80 -0.21 8.50 3.54
CA LEU A 80 0.38 9.38 2.54
C LEU A 80 -0.62 10.45 2.07
N TYR A 81 -1.88 10.07 1.88
CA TYR A 81 -2.91 11.02 1.51
C TYR A 81 -3.16 12.07 2.59
N CYS A 82 -3.27 11.65 3.85
CA CYS A 82 -3.48 12.56 4.97
C CYS A 82 -2.31 13.55 5.12
N THR A 83 -1.08 13.05 5.10
CA THR A 83 0.12 13.90 5.29
C THR A 83 0.36 14.83 4.11
N GLN A 84 0.12 14.38 2.87
CA GLN A 84 0.16 15.25 1.69
C GLN A 84 -0.96 16.31 1.72
N LYS A 85 -2.15 15.94 2.20
CA LYS A 85 -3.26 16.87 2.38
C LYS A 85 -2.95 17.93 3.43
N GLU A 86 -2.42 17.54 4.59
CA GLU A 86 -2.03 18.47 5.66
C GLU A 86 -0.95 19.47 5.18
N LEU A 87 0.00 19.01 4.38
CA LEU A 87 1.03 19.86 3.78
C LEU A 87 0.51 20.78 2.66
N ALA A 88 -0.27 20.25 1.72
CA ALA A 88 -0.82 21.02 0.60
C ALA A 88 -1.94 21.97 1.05
N ALA A 89 -2.53 21.72 2.22
CA ALA A 89 -3.61 22.52 2.76
C ALA A 89 -3.19 23.93 3.11
N CYS A 90 -1.91 24.22 3.39
CA CYS A 90 -1.45 25.60 3.59
C CYS A 90 0.04 25.76 3.30
N THR A 91 0.33 26.22 2.09
CA THR A 91 1.59 26.92 1.79
C THR A 91 1.41 28.40 2.12
N GLY A 92 2.50 29.15 2.34
CA GLY A 92 2.44 30.58 2.71
C GLY A 92 1.65 31.48 1.75
N GLU A 93 1.38 31.03 0.52
CA GLU A 93 0.65 31.78 -0.50
C GLU A 93 -0.71 31.15 -0.89
N LEU A 94 -0.95 29.88 -0.58
CA LEU A 94 -2.14 29.15 -1.03
C LEU A 94 -2.52 28.03 -0.06
N CYS A 95 -3.78 28.04 0.38
CA CYS A 95 -4.39 26.93 1.11
C CYS A 95 -5.41 26.22 0.19
N LEU A 96 -5.17 24.95 -0.15
CA LEU A 96 -6.07 24.14 -0.99
C LEU A 96 -6.88 23.15 -0.15
N THR A 97 -8.21 23.20 -0.29
CA THR A 97 -9.10 22.22 0.35
C THR A 97 -9.08 20.91 -0.45
N MET A 98 -8.47 19.88 0.12
CA MET A 98 -8.45 18.53 -0.47
C MET A 98 -9.67 17.72 -0.01
N ASP A 99 -10.58 17.38 -0.93
CA ASP A 99 -11.79 16.59 -0.65
C ASP A 99 -11.61 15.08 -0.92
N GLY A 100 -10.41 14.66 -1.36
CA GLY A 100 -10.10 13.27 -1.68
C GLY A 100 -10.60 12.84 -3.08
N SER A 101 -11.13 13.76 -3.87
CA SER A 101 -11.52 13.51 -5.26
C SER A 101 -10.31 13.33 -6.18
N PRO A 102 -10.43 12.62 -7.32
CA PRO A 102 -9.38 12.55 -8.33
C PRO A 102 -8.87 13.93 -8.78
N SER A 103 -9.77 14.92 -8.85
CA SER A 103 -9.44 16.30 -9.21
C SER A 103 -8.55 16.96 -8.15
N SER A 104 -8.83 16.76 -6.85
CA SER A 104 -7.96 17.26 -5.78
C SER A 104 -6.54 16.69 -5.88
N TYR A 105 -6.39 15.44 -6.32
CA TYR A 105 -5.07 14.83 -6.55
C TYR A 105 -4.35 15.31 -7.80
N GLN A 106 -5.08 15.70 -8.85
CA GLN A 106 -4.45 16.37 -9.99
C GLN A 106 -3.87 17.73 -9.59
N LEU A 107 -4.52 18.44 -8.65
CA LEU A 107 -4.06 19.73 -8.15
C LEU A 107 -2.77 19.63 -7.31
N LEU A 108 -2.47 18.46 -6.73
CA LEU A 108 -1.18 18.24 -6.07
C LEU A 108 0.00 18.34 -7.06
N GLY A 109 -0.19 18.12 -8.36
CA GLY A 109 0.87 18.32 -9.36
C GLY A 109 2.20 17.65 -8.99
N ASN A 110 3.24 18.48 -8.78
CA ASN A 110 4.58 18.08 -8.32
C ASN A 110 4.86 18.50 -6.86
N PHE A 111 3.81 18.67 -6.06
CA PHE A 111 3.92 19.12 -4.67
C PHE A 111 4.88 18.22 -3.88
N ALA A 112 5.85 18.86 -3.23
CA ALA A 112 6.94 18.23 -2.49
C ALA A 112 7.75 17.15 -3.24
N ALA A 113 7.70 17.13 -4.58
CA ALA A 113 8.50 16.20 -5.37
C ALA A 113 9.99 16.40 -5.10
N GLY A 114 10.72 15.32 -4.81
CA GLY A 114 12.14 15.37 -4.45
C GLY A 114 12.43 15.92 -3.05
N GLN A 115 11.41 16.19 -2.23
CA GLN A 115 11.61 16.52 -0.82
C GLN A 115 11.56 15.25 0.04
N GLN A 116 12.48 15.16 1.00
CA GLN A 116 12.54 14.05 1.95
C GLN A 116 11.49 14.22 3.08
N LEU A 117 10.23 13.96 2.75
CA LEU A 117 9.11 14.03 3.69
C LEU A 117 8.92 12.74 4.51
N TYR A 118 9.25 11.61 3.90
CA TYR A 118 9.05 10.28 4.48
C TYR A 118 10.40 9.62 4.71
N ARG A 119 10.55 8.98 5.88
CA ARG A 119 11.72 8.19 6.23
C ARG A 119 11.30 6.82 6.73
N PHE A 120 12.12 5.83 6.43
CA PHE A 120 12.01 4.50 6.99
C PHE A 120 12.74 4.45 8.33
N GLU A 121 12.08 3.89 9.34
CA GLU A 121 12.66 3.58 10.64
C GLU A 121 12.51 2.08 10.89
N ALA A 122 13.63 1.39 11.05
CA ALA A 122 13.63 0.00 11.51
C ALA A 122 13.40 -0.01 13.02
N ASP A 123 12.51 -0.90 13.48
CA ASP A 123 12.33 -1.15 14.91
C ASP A 123 13.33 -2.22 15.36
N ASP A 124 14.27 -1.87 16.25
CA ASP A 124 15.28 -2.77 16.81
C ASP A 124 14.72 -3.63 17.97
N THR A 125 13.44 -3.48 18.34
CA THR A 125 12.80 -4.28 19.38
C THR A 125 12.16 -5.56 18.84
N ASP A 126 12.07 -6.60 19.69
CA ASP A 126 11.58 -7.96 19.37
C ASP A 126 10.15 -8.03 18.77
N ASN A 127 9.41 -6.90 18.70
CA ASN A 127 8.10 -6.79 18.06
C ASN A 127 8.17 -6.42 16.56
N GLY A 128 9.35 -6.05 16.05
CA GLY A 128 9.78 -6.19 14.64
C GLY A 128 9.06 -5.39 13.56
N ALA A 129 8.18 -4.45 13.89
CA ALA A 129 7.40 -3.73 12.89
C ALA A 129 8.08 -2.42 12.49
N SER A 130 8.86 -2.47 11.40
CA SER A 130 9.43 -1.25 10.80
C SER A 130 8.33 -0.26 10.42
N SER A 131 8.63 1.04 10.48
CA SER A 131 7.65 2.11 10.30
C SER A 131 8.10 3.15 9.28
N ILE A 132 7.12 3.80 8.65
CA ILE A 132 7.28 4.98 7.81
C ILE A 132 6.90 6.19 8.66
N ILE A 133 7.84 7.13 8.78
CA ILE A 133 7.67 8.36 9.53
C ILE A 133 7.53 9.52 8.56
N PHE A 134 6.55 10.36 8.82
CA PHE A 134 6.40 11.65 8.15
C PHE A 134 7.02 12.75 9.02
N SER A 135 7.92 13.54 8.43
CA SER A 135 8.61 14.65 9.08
C SER A 135 8.66 15.86 8.17
N VAL A 136 8.19 17.01 8.65
CA VAL A 136 8.32 18.30 7.96
C VAL A 136 9.38 19.09 8.72
N SER A 137 10.40 19.58 8.02
CA SER A 137 11.48 20.35 8.67
C SER A 137 10.98 21.78 8.95
N ASP A 138 10.21 21.98 10.02
CA ASP A 138 9.85 23.31 10.49
C ASP A 138 10.62 23.65 11.77
N ASP A 139 11.42 24.71 11.69
CA ASP A 139 12.29 25.26 12.75
C ASP A 139 11.47 25.99 13.85
N ARG A 140 10.27 25.49 14.15
CA ARG A 140 9.25 26.14 14.97
C ARG A 140 8.75 25.18 16.04
N THR A 141 9.59 25.02 17.08
CA THR A 141 9.19 24.83 18.49
C THR A 141 7.76 24.32 18.71
N SER A 142 7.55 23.01 18.74
CA SER A 142 6.45 22.32 19.42
C SER A 142 6.69 20.82 19.32
N GLN A 143 6.41 20.07 20.40
CA GLN A 143 6.51 18.62 20.45
C GLN A 143 5.87 17.98 19.21
N GLU A 144 6.69 17.53 18.25
CA GLU A 144 6.23 16.97 16.99
C GLU A 144 5.57 15.62 17.25
N ALA A 145 4.26 15.54 17.09
CA ALA A 145 3.59 14.28 16.86
C ALA A 145 4.07 13.75 15.51
N HIS A 146 5.18 13.01 15.49
CA HIS A 146 5.63 12.30 14.30
C HIS A 146 4.52 11.35 13.87
N HIS A 147 3.79 11.71 12.82
CA HIS A 147 2.83 10.83 12.19
C HIS A 147 3.61 9.63 11.64
N ARG A 148 3.22 8.43 12.08
CA ARG A 148 3.86 7.17 11.70
C ARG A 148 2.82 6.17 11.21
N VAL A 149 3.24 5.32 10.28
CA VAL A 149 2.47 4.16 9.82
C VAL A 149 3.38 2.94 9.73
N LYS A 150 2.85 1.75 10.04
CA LYS A 150 3.60 0.50 9.91
C LYS A 150 3.97 0.25 8.44
N LEU A 151 5.18 -0.23 8.19
CA LEU A 151 5.56 -0.77 6.88
C LEU A 151 4.89 -2.14 6.68
N PRO A 152 4.12 -2.35 5.59
CA PRO A 152 3.41 -3.60 5.37
C PRO A 152 4.37 -4.78 5.24
N THR A 153 4.05 -5.87 5.91
CA THR A 153 4.87 -7.08 5.89
C THR A 153 4.04 -8.27 5.44
N LEU A 154 4.49 -8.93 4.37
CA LEU A 154 3.82 -10.11 3.84
C LEU A 154 4.43 -11.39 4.42
N HIS A 155 3.70 -12.04 5.33
CA HIS A 155 4.04 -13.37 5.84
C HIS A 155 3.14 -14.41 5.19
N ALA A 156 3.53 -14.89 4.02
CA ALA A 156 2.79 -15.89 3.26
C ALA A 156 3.66 -17.11 2.91
N THR A 157 2.99 -18.25 2.70
CA THR A 157 3.60 -19.51 2.28
C THR A 157 3.12 -19.91 0.90
N GLU A 158 3.79 -20.88 0.27
CA GLU A 158 3.32 -21.50 -0.98
C GLU A 158 1.92 -22.13 -0.83
N GLN A 159 1.57 -22.61 0.37
CA GLN A 159 0.24 -23.15 0.63
C GLN A 159 -0.84 -22.07 0.51
N ASN A 160 -0.60 -20.85 1.02
CA ASN A 160 -1.57 -19.75 0.87
C ASN A 160 -1.83 -19.42 -0.60
N LEU A 161 -0.79 -19.46 -1.45
CA LEU A 161 -0.90 -19.28 -2.90
C LEU A 161 -1.72 -20.40 -3.56
N THR A 162 -1.50 -21.64 -3.12
CA THR A 162 -2.23 -22.82 -3.62
C THR A 162 -3.70 -22.76 -3.21
N ASP A 163 -3.99 -22.37 -1.97
CA ASP A 163 -5.35 -22.23 -1.45
C ASP A 163 -6.13 -21.15 -2.21
N LEU A 164 -5.49 -20.01 -2.49
CA LEU A 164 -6.05 -18.94 -3.33
C LEU A 164 -6.42 -19.46 -4.73
N GLN A 165 -5.51 -20.19 -5.38
CA GLN A 165 -5.79 -20.78 -6.69
C GLN A 165 -6.94 -21.78 -6.65
N CYS A 166 -7.03 -22.58 -5.58
CA CYS A 166 -8.12 -23.54 -5.41
C CYS A 166 -9.46 -22.82 -5.21
N ALA A 167 -9.53 -21.82 -4.33
CA ALA A 167 -10.76 -21.08 -4.04
C ALA A 167 -11.39 -20.47 -5.30
N HIS A 168 -10.57 -19.98 -6.22
CA HIS A 168 -10.99 -19.36 -7.49
C HIS A 168 -11.20 -20.35 -8.64
N GLN A 169 -10.90 -21.64 -8.48
CA GLN A 169 -11.24 -22.70 -9.45
C GLN A 169 -12.68 -23.22 -9.28
N TYR A 170 -13.31 -22.94 -8.14
CA TYR A 170 -14.67 -23.40 -7.80
C TYR A 170 -15.75 -22.31 -7.88
N ILE A 171 -15.38 -21.10 -8.33
CA ILE A 171 -16.28 -19.97 -8.63
C ILE A 171 -16.50 -19.93 -10.14
#